data_AF-A0A8B3LCH8-F1
#
_entry.id   AF-A0A8B3LCH8-F1
#
_cell.length_a   1.000
_cell.length_b   1.000
_cell.length_c   1.000
_cell.angle_alpha   90.00
_cell.angle_beta   90.00
_cell.angle_gamma   90.00
#
_symmetry.space_group_name_H-M   'P 1'
#
loop_
_entity.id
_entity.type
_entity.pdbx_description
1 polymer ?
#
loop_
_entity_poly.entity_id
_entity_poly.type
_entity_poly.pdbx_seq_one_letter_code
_entity_poly.pdbx_strand_id
1 'polypeptide(L)'
;VISTSDMPQWGATVRDQTGGIDLVIETGGPATFAQSLIASTLYGHIVLLTLQDAKGGSIQLPAALYQRSLATISRLFVGNRTNLEAMLRAVSQHRLRPVIDKVFAFTEAGDAYRYFQQGDVFGKVIIDGA
;
A
#
# COMPACT_ATOMS: atom_id res chain seq x y z
N VAL A 1 -10.90 6.89 -7.42
CA VAL A 1 -10.63 6.60 -5.99
C VAL A 1 -11.85 5.89 -5.45
N ILE A 2 -11.68 4.77 -4.74
CA ILE A 2 -12.77 4.01 -4.12
C ILE A 2 -12.59 4.05 -2.61
N SER A 3 -13.65 4.41 -1.90
CA SER A 3 -13.73 4.31 -0.44
C SER A 3 -14.07 2.87 -0.07
N THR A 4 -13.14 2.17 0.59
CA THR A 4 -13.32 0.74 0.91
C THR A 4 -14.32 0.51 2.04
N SER A 5 -14.56 1.51 2.90
CA SER A 5 -15.62 1.48 3.91
C SER A 5 -17.01 1.47 3.27
N ASP A 6 -17.16 2.24 2.20
CA ASP A 6 -18.45 2.42 1.53
C ASP A 6 -18.69 1.32 0.49
N MET A 7 -17.61 0.73 -0.02
CA MET A 7 -17.64 -0.38 -0.97
C MET A 7 -16.70 -1.52 -0.52
N PRO A 8 -17.12 -2.38 0.42
CA PRO A 8 -16.29 -3.47 0.90
C PRO A 8 -15.89 -4.49 -0.18
N GLN A 9 -16.73 -4.69 -1.20
CA GLN A 9 -16.50 -5.60 -2.32
C GLN A 9 -15.97 -4.87 -3.57
N TRP A 10 -15.04 -3.95 -3.37
CA TRP A 10 -14.53 -3.05 -4.42
C TRP A 10 -13.78 -3.76 -5.56
N GLY A 11 -13.24 -4.97 -5.34
CA GLY A 11 -12.38 -5.64 -6.31
C GLY A 11 -13.08 -5.95 -7.63
N ALA A 12 -14.34 -6.38 -7.56
CA ALA A 12 -15.15 -6.62 -8.75
C ALA A 12 -15.44 -5.31 -9.51
N THR A 13 -15.82 -4.26 -8.79
CA THR A 13 -16.06 -2.93 -9.36
C THR A 13 -14.84 -2.38 -10.09
N VAL A 14 -13.64 -2.50 -9.48
CA VAL A 14 -12.39 -2.08 -10.12
C VAL A 14 -12.17 -2.87 -11.41
N ARG A 15 -12.29 -4.20 -11.35
CA ARG A 15 -12.07 -5.07 -12.51
C ARG A 15 -13.04 -4.75 -13.64
N ASP A 16 -14.31 -4.52 -13.35
CA ASP A 16 -15.32 -4.19 -14.35
C ASP A 16 -15.07 -2.82 -14.99
N GLN A 17 -14.56 -1.86 -14.21
CA GLN A 17 -14.26 -0.51 -14.71
C GLN A 17 -12.95 -0.42 -15.49
N THR A 18 -11.94 -1.24 -15.16
CA THR A 18 -10.59 -1.14 -15.75
C THR A 18 -10.24 -2.29 -16.68
N GLY A 19 -11.04 -3.36 -16.73
CA GLY A 19 -10.66 -4.63 -17.36
C GLY A 19 -9.75 -5.50 -16.49
N GLY A 20 -9.51 -5.09 -15.24
CA GLY A 20 -8.56 -5.69 -14.31
C GLY A 20 -7.30 -4.84 -14.11
N ILE A 21 -6.48 -5.21 -13.13
CA ILE A 21 -5.24 -4.52 -12.77
C ILE A 21 -4.04 -5.43 -12.99
N ASP A 22 -3.06 -4.97 -13.77
CA ASP A 22 -1.84 -5.75 -14.08
C ASP A 22 -0.80 -5.70 -12.96
N LEU A 23 -0.74 -4.61 -12.20
CA LEU A 23 0.18 -4.46 -11.08
C LEU A 23 -0.56 -3.88 -9.86
N VAL A 24 -0.65 -4.67 -8.80
CA VAL A 24 -1.22 -4.26 -7.52
C VAL A 24 -0.11 -4.09 -6.49
N ILE A 25 -0.08 -2.94 -5.82
CA ILE A 25 0.75 -2.71 -4.64
C ILE A 25 -0.15 -2.88 -3.40
N GLU A 26 -0.06 -4.03 -2.74
CA GLU A 26 -0.94 -4.40 -1.62
C GLU A 26 -0.31 -3.99 -0.28
N THR A 27 -0.87 -2.94 0.33
CA THR A 27 -0.42 -2.37 1.61
C THR A 27 -1.36 -2.67 2.80
N GLY A 28 -2.64 -2.98 2.54
CA GLY A 28 -3.66 -3.16 3.57
C GLY A 28 -3.69 -4.57 4.17
N GLY A 29 -3.04 -5.53 3.53
CA GLY A 29 -2.81 -6.88 4.07
C GLY A 29 -4.10 -7.71 4.17
N PRO A 30 -4.38 -8.38 5.31
CA PRO A 30 -5.52 -9.31 5.43
C PRO A 30 -6.88 -8.74 5.02
N ALA A 31 -7.12 -7.45 5.28
CA ALA A 31 -8.41 -6.81 5.01
C ALA A 31 -8.69 -6.57 3.52
N THR A 32 -7.64 -6.45 2.70
CA THR A 32 -7.73 -5.99 1.31
C THR A 32 -7.25 -7.01 0.29
N PHE A 33 -6.41 -7.95 0.70
CA PHE A 33 -5.73 -8.89 -0.21
C PHE A 33 -6.69 -9.70 -1.11
N ALA A 34 -7.81 -10.18 -0.56
CA ALA A 34 -8.80 -10.92 -1.34
C ALA A 34 -9.41 -10.06 -2.46
N GLN A 35 -9.68 -8.78 -2.19
CA GLN A 35 -10.19 -7.86 -3.18
C GLN A 35 -9.12 -7.49 -4.23
N SER A 36 -7.85 -7.39 -3.82
CA SER A 36 -6.72 -7.23 -4.74
C SER A 36 -6.60 -8.39 -5.73
N LEU A 37 -6.80 -9.63 -5.26
CA LEU A 37 -6.86 -10.80 -6.14
C LEU A 37 -8.03 -10.74 -7.13
N ILE A 38 -9.21 -10.30 -6.67
CA ILE A 38 -10.39 -10.16 -7.52
C ILE A 38 -10.19 -9.05 -8.57
N ALA A 39 -9.55 -7.94 -8.19
CA ALA A 39 -9.29 -6.80 -9.06
C ALA A 39 -8.23 -7.10 -10.13
N SER A 40 -7.34 -8.06 -9.89
CA SER A 40 -6.19 -8.34 -10.76
C SER A 40 -6.60 -8.99 -12.08
N THR A 41 -5.84 -8.72 -13.14
CA THR A 41 -5.93 -9.49 -14.39
C THR A 41 -5.46 -10.93 -14.19
N LEU A 42 -5.84 -11.83 -15.11
CA LEU A 42 -5.16 -13.11 -15.21
C LEU A 42 -3.68 -12.83 -15.50
N TYR A 43 -2.79 -13.49 -14.77
CA TYR A 43 -1.34 -13.28 -14.86
C TYR A 43 -0.82 -11.90 -14.42
N GLY A 44 -1.66 -11.10 -13.76
CA GLY A 44 -1.22 -9.86 -13.10
C GLY A 44 -0.22 -10.12 -11.97
N HIS A 45 0.38 -9.06 -11.46
CA HIS A 45 1.39 -9.12 -10.40
C HIS A 45 0.93 -8.36 -9.16
N ILE A 46 0.91 -9.04 -8.02
CA ILE A 46 0.66 -8.44 -6.71
C ILE A 46 1.97 -8.37 -5.93
N VAL A 47 2.39 -7.15 -5.59
CA VAL A 47 3.47 -6.90 -4.63
C VAL A 47 2.85 -6.78 -3.25
N LEU A 48 3.06 -7.81 -2.44
CA LEU A 48 2.45 -7.94 -1.11
C LEU A 48 3.40 -7.44 -0.02
N LEU A 49 3.07 -6.31 0.59
CA LEU A 49 3.91 -5.64 1.59
C LEU A 49 3.54 -6.03 3.04
N THR A 50 2.27 -6.28 3.31
CA THR A 50 1.75 -6.56 4.65
C THR A 50 1.11 -7.94 4.69
N LEU A 51 1.58 -8.84 5.57
CA LEU A 51 0.97 -10.18 5.76
C LEU A 51 0.04 -10.27 6.97
N GLN A 52 0.23 -9.40 7.95
CA GLN A 52 -0.50 -9.41 9.21
C GLN A 52 -1.05 -8.02 9.50
N ASP A 53 -2.26 -7.96 10.04
CA ASP A 53 -2.82 -6.71 10.55
C ASP A 53 -2.33 -6.41 11.99
N ALA A 54 -2.66 -5.23 12.51
CA ALA A 54 -2.26 -4.80 13.84
C ALA A 54 -2.85 -5.66 14.99
N LYS A 55 -3.84 -6.51 14.69
CA LYS A 55 -4.50 -7.42 15.66
C LYS A 55 -3.98 -8.86 15.54
N GLY A 56 -2.99 -9.12 14.70
CA GLY A 56 -2.43 -10.46 14.47
C GLY A 56 -3.21 -11.32 13.48
N GLY A 57 -4.23 -10.76 12.81
CA GLY A 57 -4.92 -11.42 11.71
C GLY A 57 -3.96 -11.66 10.56
N SER A 58 -4.01 -12.83 9.94
CA SER A 58 -3.15 -13.21 8.80
C SER A 58 -3.96 -13.31 7.53
N ILE A 59 -3.31 -13.05 6.39
CA ILE A 59 -3.92 -13.21 5.07
C ILE A 59 -4.51 -14.61 4.92
N GLN A 60 -5.74 -14.64 4.39
CA GLN A 60 -6.43 -15.86 4.01
C GLN A 60 -6.55 -15.89 2.49
N LEU A 61 -6.30 -17.07 1.92
CA LEU A 61 -6.46 -17.33 0.49
C LEU A 61 -7.53 -18.41 0.30
N PRO A 62 -8.81 -18.04 0.12
CA PRO A 62 -9.88 -18.99 -0.14
C PRO A 62 -9.60 -19.79 -1.42
N ALA A 63 -9.84 -21.11 -1.38
CA ALA A 63 -9.58 -21.99 -2.52
C ALA A 63 -10.29 -21.54 -3.81
N ALA A 64 -11.53 -21.03 -3.69
CA ALA A 64 -12.29 -20.54 -4.84
C ALA A 64 -11.66 -19.28 -5.47
N LEU A 65 -11.02 -18.40 -4.69
CA LEU A 65 -10.30 -17.25 -5.22
C LEU A 65 -8.98 -17.69 -5.86
N TYR A 66 -8.26 -18.62 -5.22
CA TYR A 66 -7.04 -19.18 -5.78
C TYR A 66 -7.28 -19.86 -7.12
N GLN A 67 -8.32 -20.68 -7.25
CA GLN A 67 -8.67 -21.38 -8.49
C GLN A 67 -8.99 -20.43 -9.66
N ARG A 68 -9.45 -19.22 -9.37
CA ARG A 68 -9.83 -18.21 -10.39
C ARG A 68 -8.72 -17.20 -10.68
N SER A 69 -7.68 -17.17 -9.85
CA SER A 69 -6.56 -16.24 -10.00
C SER A 69 -5.34 -16.94 -10.59
N LEU A 70 -4.68 -16.28 -11.52
CA LEU A 70 -3.37 -16.68 -12.04
C LEU A 70 -2.32 -15.61 -11.74
N ALA A 71 -2.60 -14.72 -10.79
CA ALA A 71 -1.70 -13.63 -10.44
C ALA A 71 -0.42 -14.17 -9.77
N THR A 72 0.73 -13.61 -10.14
CA THR A 72 1.97 -13.81 -9.40
C THR A 72 1.94 -12.96 -8.16
N ILE A 73 2.30 -13.53 -7.01
CA ILE A 73 2.45 -12.78 -5.75
C ILE A 73 3.93 -12.75 -5.41
N SER A 74 4.51 -11.56 -5.29
CA SER A 74 5.88 -11.39 -4.83
C SER A 74 5.93 -10.54 -3.57
N ARG A 75 7.06 -10.65 -2.87
CA ARG A 75 7.41 -9.75 -1.78
C ARG A 75 8.44 -8.75 -2.27
N LEU A 76 8.38 -7.55 -1.71
CA LEU A 76 9.44 -6.57 -1.80
C LEU A 76 9.77 -6.12 -0.38
N PHE A 77 11.04 -6.18 -0.01
CA PHE A 77 11.51 -5.59 1.24
C PHE A 77 12.54 -4.52 0.92
N VAL A 78 12.08 -3.26 0.98
CA VAL A 78 12.85 -2.05 0.63
C VAL A 78 13.58 -2.15 -0.73
N GLY A 79 14.37 -1.15 -1.07
CA GLY A 79 15.15 -1.11 -2.32
C GLY A 79 16.66 -1.09 -2.04
N ASN A 80 17.45 -1.53 -3.02
CA ASN A 80 18.90 -1.32 -2.99
C ASN A 80 19.24 0.13 -3.39
N ARG A 81 20.53 0.48 -3.28
CA ARG A 81 21.04 1.81 -3.65
C ARG A 81 20.69 2.21 -5.09
N THR A 82 20.86 1.31 -6.05
CA THR A 82 20.56 1.57 -7.47
C THR A 82 19.10 1.97 -7.66
N ASN A 83 18.18 1.28 -6.98
CA ASN A 83 16.76 1.59 -7.01
C ASN A 83 16.46 2.94 -6.34
N LEU A 84 17.12 3.25 -5.22
CA LEU A 84 17.00 4.56 -4.57
C LEU A 84 17.45 5.70 -5.50
N GLU A 85 18.60 5.56 -6.15
CA GLU A 85 19.11 6.57 -7.09
C GLU A 85 18.18 6.74 -8.29
N ALA A 86 17.60 5.65 -8.81
CA ALA A 86 16.60 5.70 -9.87
C ALA A 86 15.32 6.44 -9.42
N MET A 87 14.83 6.14 -8.22
CA MET A 87 13.68 6.82 -7.63
C MET A 87 13.96 8.33 -7.46
N LEU A 88 15.12 8.70 -6.94
CA LEU A 88 15.51 10.12 -6.74
C LEU A 88 15.58 10.89 -8.06
N ARG A 89 16.07 10.24 -9.14
CA ARG A 89 16.04 10.83 -10.49
C ARG A 89 14.60 11.09 -10.96
N ALA A 90 13.71 10.10 -10.79
CA ALA A 90 12.29 10.26 -11.15
C ALA A 90 11.61 11.36 -10.32
N VAL A 91 11.85 11.40 -9.01
CA VAL A 91 11.34 12.45 -8.11
C VAL A 91 11.78 13.83 -8.57
N SER A 92 13.07 13.99 -8.88
CA SER A 92 13.63 15.26 -9.35
C SER A 92 13.05 15.69 -10.70
N GLN A 93 13.01 14.76 -11.67
CA GLN A 93 12.52 15.02 -13.03
C GLN A 93 11.04 15.41 -13.05
N HIS A 94 10.22 14.68 -12.30
CA HIS A 94 8.77 14.91 -12.24
C HIS A 94 8.34 15.88 -11.14
N ARG A 95 9.31 16.42 -10.37
CA ARG A 95 9.09 17.34 -9.25
C ARG A 95 8.05 16.80 -8.26
N LEU A 96 8.12 15.50 -7.98
CA LEU A 96 7.20 14.84 -7.05
C LEU A 96 7.37 15.42 -5.65
N ARG A 97 6.27 15.88 -5.06
CA ARG A 97 6.24 16.40 -3.68
C ARG A 97 5.37 15.49 -2.82
N PRO A 98 5.95 14.77 -1.85
CA PRO A 98 5.16 14.01 -0.89
C PRO A 98 4.21 14.94 -0.14
N VAL A 99 3.00 14.46 0.13
CA VAL A 99 2.11 15.14 1.08
C VAL A 99 2.72 14.98 2.47
N ILE A 100 3.03 16.10 3.10
CA ILE A 100 3.48 16.17 4.49
C ILE A 100 2.27 16.57 5.32
N ASP A 101 1.95 15.73 6.30
CA ASP A 101 0.82 15.96 7.19
C ASP A 101 1.22 16.93 8.31
N LYS A 102 2.35 16.66 8.97
CA LYS A 102 2.88 17.50 10.04
C LYS A 102 4.39 17.39 10.17
N VAL A 103 5.01 18.50 10.55
CA VAL A 103 6.43 18.60 10.91
C VAL A 103 6.50 18.93 12.40
N PHE A 104 7.34 18.20 13.12
CA PHE A 104 7.65 18.37 14.53
C PHE A 104 9.12 18.76 14.68
N ALA A 105 9.45 19.58 15.67
CA ALA A 105 10.86 19.80 16.03
C ALA A 105 11.46 18.53 16.64
N PHE A 106 12.78 18.39 16.63
CA PHE A 106 13.46 17.25 17.24
C PHE A 106 13.12 17.07 18.72
N THR A 107 12.95 18.17 19.46
CA THR A 107 12.54 18.18 20.87
C THR A 107 11.14 17.60 21.08
N GLU A 108 10.31 17.53 20.04
CA GLU A 108 8.94 17.03 20.04
C GLU A 108 8.85 15.61 19.47
N ALA A 109 9.97 14.88 19.33
CA ALA A 109 9.98 13.55 18.72
C ALA A 109 8.97 12.58 19.36
N GLY A 110 8.81 12.59 20.69
CA GLY A 110 7.82 11.78 21.39
C GLY A 110 6.37 12.10 20.97
N ASP A 111 6.10 13.37 20.69
CA ASP A 111 4.79 13.86 20.26
C ASP A 111 4.51 13.45 18.82
N ALA A 112 5.54 13.49 17.96
CA ALA A 112 5.47 13.01 16.59
C ALA A 112 5.10 11.52 16.52
N TYR A 113 5.71 10.68 17.37
CA TYR A 113 5.35 9.25 17.45
C TYR A 113 3.93 9.03 17.96
N ARG A 114 3.51 9.76 19.02
CA ARG A 114 2.13 9.67 19.53
C ARG A 114 1.11 10.09 18.47
N TYR A 115 1.39 11.18 17.74
CA TYR A 115 0.57 11.65 16.64
C TYR A 115 0.46 10.59 15.53
N PHE A 116 1.58 10.01 15.10
CA PHE A 116 1.59 8.97 14.07
C PHE A 116 0.78 7.73 14.48
N GLN A 117 0.84 7.33 15.75
CA GLN A 117 0.11 6.17 16.27
C GLN A 117 -1.41 6.36 16.36
N GLN A 118 -1.92 7.61 16.34
CA GLN A 118 -3.37 7.88 16.38
C GLN A 118 -4.09 7.35 15.13
N GLY A 119 -3.37 7.12 14.03
CA GLY A 119 -3.86 6.42 12.84
C GLY A 119 -4.61 7.28 11.82
N ASP A 120 -4.97 8.53 12.16
CA ASP A 120 -5.67 9.47 11.26
C ASP A 120 -4.71 10.44 10.55
N VAL A 121 -3.52 9.94 10.20
CA VAL A 121 -2.43 10.73 9.60
C VAL A 121 -2.55 10.68 8.08
N PHE A 122 -2.70 11.84 7.43
CA PHE A 122 -2.77 11.92 5.97
C PHE A 122 -1.45 12.39 5.35
N GLY A 123 -0.54 11.44 5.12
CA GLY A 123 0.75 11.71 4.46
C GLY A 123 1.94 11.40 5.36
N LYS A 124 3.02 12.18 5.23
CA LYS A 124 4.26 11.99 5.99
C LYS A 124 4.29 12.82 7.27
N VAL A 125 4.64 12.19 8.38
CA VAL A 125 5.01 12.87 9.63
C VAL A 125 6.52 13.00 9.65
N ILE A 126 7.01 14.23 9.84
CA ILE A 126 8.43 14.57 9.79
C ILE A 126 8.88 15.04 11.18
N ILE A 127 10.06 14.60 11.59
CA ILE A 127 10.79 15.17 12.72
C ILE A 127 11.97 15.93 12.11
N ASP A 128 11.97 17.24 12.27
CA ASP A 128 13.04 18.12 11.79
C ASP A 128 14.16 18.19 12.83
N GLY A 129 15.37 17.85 12.39
CA GLY A 129 16.58 17.83 13.21
C GLY A 129 17.47 19.06 13.05
N ALA A 130 17.07 20.02 12.21
CA ALA A 130 17.80 21.25 11.96
C ALA A 130 17.55 22.33 13.03
#